data_AF-A0A7C2U7F1-F1
#
_entry.id   AF-A0A7C2U7F1-F1
#
_cell.length_a   1.000
_cell.length_b   1.000
_cell.length_c   1.000
_cell.angle_alpha   90.00
_cell.angle_beta   90.00
_cell.angle_gamma   90.00
#
_symmetry.space_group_name_H-M   'P 1'
#
loop_
_entity.id
_entity.type
_entity.pdbx_description
1 polymer ?
#
loop_
_entity_poly.entity_id
_entity_poly.type
_entity_poly.pdbx_seq_one_letter_code
_entity_poly.pdbx_strand_id
1 'polypeptide(L)'
;MAKQELLQQVERGFQELMQAVEGLSEEAATRTWFGTWSVRDIMAHIAGWHREMAAALERVARGERPVPEGVDYSDADAWNARFAQAHARTSWPQMLAELKESKDAFLAAARQVGEDRFEEGRVAYRILHNAAIDHYREHIAPILDWRRREGL
;
A
#
# COMPACT_ATOMS: atom_id res chain seq x y z
N MET A 1 -21.27 -1.81 -1.58
CA MET A 1 -20.68 -0.46 -1.69
C MET A 1 -20.44 -0.14 -3.15
N ALA A 2 -20.65 1.11 -3.57
CA ALA A 2 -20.40 1.49 -4.95
C ALA A 2 -18.88 1.59 -5.21
N LYS A 3 -18.42 1.28 -6.43
CA LYS A 3 -17.00 1.42 -6.84
C LYS A 3 -16.41 2.77 -6.41
N GLN A 4 -17.14 3.86 -6.63
CA GLN A 4 -16.70 5.21 -6.30
C GLN A 4 -16.48 5.41 -4.78
N GLU A 5 -17.28 4.75 -3.94
CA GLU A 5 -17.15 4.81 -2.49
C GLU A 5 -15.86 4.11 -2.02
N LEU A 6 -15.54 2.95 -2.58
CA LEU A 6 -14.28 2.25 -2.29
C LEU A 6 -13.06 3.06 -2.72
N LEU A 7 -13.09 3.67 -3.91
CA LEU A 7 -12.01 4.55 -4.37
C LEU A 7 -11.83 5.77 -3.44
N GLN A 8 -12.91 6.33 -2.91
CA GLN A 8 -12.82 7.42 -1.93
C GLN A 8 -12.27 6.95 -0.58
N GLN A 9 -12.55 5.71 -0.18
CA GLN A 9 -11.96 5.14 1.04
C GLN A 9 -10.46 4.93 0.90
N VAL A 10 -9.97 4.49 -0.26
CA VAL A 10 -8.53 4.42 -0.56
C VAL A 10 -7.91 5.81 -0.41
N GLU A 11 -8.54 6.85 -0.97
CA GLU A 11 -7.95 8.20 -0.92
C GLU A 11 -7.89 8.73 0.49
N ARG A 12 -8.96 8.55 1.25
CA ARG A 12 -9.02 8.98 2.63
C ARG A 12 -7.98 8.27 3.48
N GLY A 13 -7.90 6.94 3.40
CA GLY A 13 -6.92 6.16 4.14
C GLY A 13 -5.49 6.51 3.76
N PHE A 14 -5.23 6.83 2.48
CA PHE A 14 -3.93 7.30 2.04
C PHE A 14 -3.57 8.66 2.65
N GLN A 15 -4.52 9.61 2.70
CA GLN A 15 -4.29 10.90 3.36
C GLN A 15 -4.01 10.73 4.86
N GLU A 16 -4.75 9.85 5.54
CA GLU A 16 -4.52 9.54 6.94
C GLU A 16 -3.13 8.91 7.17
N LEU A 17 -2.69 8.02 6.28
CA LEU A 17 -1.34 7.46 6.31
C LEU A 17 -0.25 8.53 6.14
N MET A 18 -0.43 9.44 5.16
CA MET A 18 0.50 10.53 4.93
C MET A 18 0.58 11.50 6.12
N GLN A 19 -0.55 11.80 6.76
CA GLN A 19 -0.60 12.59 7.99
C GLN A 19 0.13 11.89 9.15
N ALA A 20 -0.02 10.57 9.29
CA ALA A 20 0.64 9.80 10.34
C ALA A 20 2.17 9.86 10.26
N VAL A 21 2.74 10.10 9.07
CA VAL A 21 4.18 10.16 8.84
C VAL A 21 4.69 11.58 8.53
N GLU A 22 3.82 12.58 8.58
CA GLU A 22 4.17 13.97 8.30
C GLU A 22 5.20 14.51 9.31
N GLY A 23 6.20 15.23 8.83
CA GLY A 23 7.23 15.86 9.66
C GLY A 23 8.33 14.91 10.15
N LEU A 24 8.28 13.60 9.86
CA LEU A 24 9.38 12.70 10.18
C LEU A 24 10.65 13.08 9.43
N SER A 25 11.77 13.12 10.14
CA SER A 25 13.10 13.27 9.54
C SER A 25 13.56 11.96 8.90
N GLU A 26 14.61 12.04 8.07
CA GLU A 26 15.28 10.86 7.51
C GLU A 26 15.72 9.89 8.62
N GLU A 27 16.29 10.42 9.71
CA GLU A 27 16.77 9.61 10.84
C GLU A 27 15.60 8.87 11.54
N ALA A 28 14.49 9.57 11.77
CA ALA A 28 13.31 8.96 12.38
C ALA A 28 12.68 7.91 11.45
N ALA A 29 12.53 8.23 10.16
CA ALA A 29 11.89 7.36 9.18
C ALA A 29 12.67 6.06 8.93
N THR A 30 13.99 6.07 9.14
CA THR A 30 14.88 4.91 8.94
C THR A 30 15.21 4.16 10.22
N ARG A 31 14.75 4.63 11.39
CA ARG A 31 14.90 3.92 12.67
C ARG A 31 14.01 2.67 12.70
N THR A 32 14.60 1.53 13.05
CA THR A 32 13.85 0.29 13.28
C THR A 32 13.07 0.36 14.59
N TRP A 33 11.79 0.02 14.54
CA TRP A 33 10.92 -0.02 15.72
C TRP A 33 9.74 -1.00 15.60
N PHE A 34 9.35 -1.37 14.37
CA PHE A 34 8.28 -2.32 14.12
C PHE A 34 8.87 -3.70 13.80
N GLY A 35 9.25 -4.43 14.86
CA GLY A 35 10.03 -5.65 14.69
C GLY A 35 11.40 -5.34 14.08
N THR A 36 11.64 -5.78 12.84
CA THR A 36 12.87 -5.48 12.09
C THR A 36 12.72 -4.29 11.14
N TRP A 37 11.55 -3.65 11.10
CA TRP A 37 11.21 -2.65 10.09
C TRP A 37 11.22 -1.22 10.64
N SER A 38 11.59 -0.29 9.75
CA SER A 38 11.45 1.16 9.91
C SER A 38 10.17 1.68 9.23
N VAL A 39 9.82 2.96 9.44
CA VAL A 39 8.69 3.59 8.72
C VAL A 39 8.93 3.58 7.21
N ARG A 40 10.18 3.77 6.76
CA ARG A 40 10.52 3.69 5.34
C ARG A 40 10.25 2.29 4.77
N ASP A 41 10.60 1.24 5.51
CA ASP A 41 10.32 -0.14 5.07
C ASP A 41 8.80 -0.40 5.04
N ILE A 42 8.07 0.21 5.98
CA ILE A 42 6.60 0.19 5.97
C ILE A 42 6.06 0.87 4.69
N MET A 43 6.57 2.04 4.31
CA MET A 43 6.11 2.69 3.08
C MET A 43 6.51 1.92 1.83
N ALA A 44 7.69 1.31 1.83
CA ALA A 44 8.22 0.52 0.70
C ALA A 44 7.36 -0.70 0.38
N HIS A 45 6.94 -1.48 1.39
CA HIS A 45 6.11 -2.66 1.11
C HIS A 45 4.68 -2.27 0.71
N ILE A 46 4.10 -1.21 1.27
CA ILE A 46 2.80 -0.69 0.83
C ILE A 46 2.89 -0.30 -0.66
N ALA A 47 3.93 0.46 -1.04
CA ALA A 47 4.17 0.84 -2.43
C ALA A 47 4.38 -0.37 -3.35
N GLY A 48 5.06 -1.42 -2.87
CA GLY A 48 5.21 -2.69 -3.57
C GLY A 48 3.87 -3.36 -3.86
N TRP A 49 3.01 -3.49 -2.84
CA TRP A 49 1.68 -4.07 -3.02
C TRP A 49 0.77 -3.26 -3.93
N HIS A 50 0.86 -1.92 -3.90
CA HIS A 50 0.16 -1.09 -4.87
C HIS A 50 0.54 -1.44 -6.31
N ARG A 51 1.83 -1.61 -6.60
CA ARG A 51 2.32 -1.92 -7.95
C ARG A 51 1.87 -3.30 -8.40
N GLU A 52 2.03 -4.33 -7.55
CA GLU A 52 1.59 -5.69 -7.88
C GLU A 52 0.08 -5.75 -8.09
N MET A 53 -0.69 -5.06 -7.25
CA MET A 53 -2.14 -5.07 -7.34
C MET A 53 -2.70 -4.14 -8.43
N ALA A 54 -1.97 -3.10 -8.83
CA ALA A 54 -2.29 -2.32 -10.02
C ALA A 54 -2.23 -3.22 -11.26
N ALA A 55 -1.14 -3.98 -11.42
CA ALA A 55 -1.01 -4.95 -12.50
C ALA A 55 -2.12 -6.03 -12.45
N ALA A 56 -2.49 -6.49 -11.24
CA ALA A 56 -3.61 -7.42 -11.08
C ALA A 56 -4.97 -6.81 -11.51
N LEU A 57 -5.23 -5.55 -11.16
CA LEU A 57 -6.44 -4.83 -11.56
C LEU A 57 -6.50 -4.60 -13.08
N GLU A 58 -5.38 -4.27 -13.72
CA GLU A 58 -5.30 -4.16 -15.17
C GLU A 58 -5.65 -5.47 -15.88
N ARG A 59 -5.21 -6.61 -15.34
CA ARG A 59 -5.59 -7.95 -15.83
C ARG A 59 -7.08 -8.19 -15.67
N VAL A 60 -7.62 -7.89 -14.49
CA VAL A 60 -9.06 -8.02 -14.21
C VAL A 60 -9.88 -7.15 -15.16
N ALA A 61 -9.44 -5.93 -15.49
CA ALA A 61 -10.09 -5.05 -16.45
C ALA A 61 -10.16 -5.65 -17.87
N ARG A 62 -9.18 -6.49 -18.24
CA ARG A 62 -9.15 -7.25 -19.50
C ARG A 62 -9.88 -8.60 -19.42
N GLY A 63 -10.50 -8.94 -18.29
CA GLY A 63 -11.14 -10.24 -18.07
C GLY A 63 -10.17 -11.40 -17.82
N GLU A 64 -8.91 -11.09 -17.53
CA GLU A 64 -7.87 -12.07 -17.23
C GLU A 64 -7.85 -12.44 -15.73
N ARG A 65 -7.10 -13.51 -15.39
CA ARG A 65 -6.82 -13.83 -13.98
C ARG A 65 -5.93 -12.73 -13.35
N PRO A 66 -6.18 -12.33 -12.10
CA PRO A 66 -5.44 -11.25 -11.44
C PRO A 66 -3.96 -11.60 -11.21
N VAL A 67 -3.66 -12.86 -10.90
CA VAL A 67 -2.30 -13.34 -10.64
C VAL A 67 -1.73 -13.95 -11.93
N PRO A 68 -0.55 -13.48 -12.41
CA PRO A 68 0.13 -14.08 -13.55
C PRO A 68 0.53 -15.54 -13.30
N GLU A 69 0.72 -16.32 -14.36
CA GLU A 69 1.28 -17.66 -14.24
C GLU A 69 2.70 -17.61 -13.65
N GLY A 70 2.99 -18.51 -12.72
CA GLY A 70 4.30 -18.59 -12.04
C GLY A 70 4.49 -17.59 -10.89
N VAL A 71 3.50 -16.73 -10.60
CA VAL A 71 3.54 -15.81 -9.46
C VAL A 71 2.74 -16.41 -8.30
N ASP A 72 3.37 -16.48 -7.13
CA ASP A 72 2.73 -16.90 -5.89
C ASP A 72 2.84 -15.80 -4.83
N TYR A 73 1.69 -15.31 -4.38
CA TYR A 73 1.59 -14.30 -3.32
C TYR A 73 1.31 -14.92 -1.93
N SER A 74 1.34 -16.25 -1.80
CA SER A 74 1.10 -16.94 -0.52
C SER A 74 2.21 -16.68 0.51
N ASP A 75 3.45 -16.49 0.06
CA ASP A 75 4.57 -16.07 0.89
C ASP A 75 4.67 -14.53 0.94
N ALA A 76 3.68 -13.92 1.60
CA ALA A 76 3.60 -12.46 1.72
C ALA A 76 4.86 -11.86 2.38
N ASP A 77 5.50 -12.59 3.31
CA ASP A 77 6.70 -12.15 4.02
C ASP A 77 7.91 -12.01 3.07
N ALA A 78 8.11 -12.95 2.15
CA ALA A 78 9.16 -12.85 1.15
C ALA A 78 8.96 -11.66 0.20
N TRP A 79 7.72 -11.40 -0.22
CA TRP A 79 7.39 -10.22 -1.03
C TRP A 79 7.63 -8.92 -0.29
N ASN A 80 7.13 -8.84 0.95
CA ASN A 80 7.32 -7.75 1.89
C ASN A 80 8.81 -7.40 2.07
N ALA A 81 9.64 -8.41 2.36
CA ALA A 81 11.08 -8.24 2.49
C ALA A 81 11.74 -7.78 1.19
N ARG A 82 11.31 -8.30 0.04
CA ARG A 82 11.81 -7.88 -1.29
C ARG A 82 11.54 -6.40 -1.55
N PHE A 83 10.33 -5.94 -1.25
CA PHE A 83 9.96 -4.52 -1.44
C PHE A 83 10.78 -3.60 -0.54
N ALA A 84 10.88 -3.92 0.75
CA ALA A 84 11.70 -3.15 1.68
C ALA A 84 13.18 -3.11 1.24
N GLN A 85 13.75 -4.25 0.85
CA GLN A 85 15.13 -4.34 0.40
C GLN A 85 15.40 -3.53 -0.88
N ALA A 86 14.48 -3.55 -1.84
CA ALA A 86 14.60 -2.77 -3.08
C ALA A 86 14.68 -1.25 -2.82
N HIS A 87 14.11 -0.79 -1.72
CA HIS A 87 14.09 0.62 -1.31
C HIS A 87 15.01 0.95 -0.13
N ALA A 88 15.90 0.03 0.28
CA ALA A 88 16.77 0.21 1.44
C ALA A 88 17.71 1.44 1.36
N ARG A 89 17.95 1.96 0.16
CA ARG A 89 18.78 3.15 -0.12
C ARG A 89 17.99 4.35 -0.62
N THR A 90 16.67 4.24 -0.72
CA THR A 90 15.80 5.36 -1.10
C THR A 90 15.75 6.34 0.07
N SER A 91 15.92 7.64 -0.21
CA SER A 91 15.76 8.66 0.83
C SER A 91 14.29 8.77 1.26
N TRP A 92 14.03 9.27 2.45
CA TRP A 92 12.68 9.40 2.98
C TRP A 92 11.75 10.24 2.07
N PRO A 93 12.15 11.42 1.57
CA PRO A 93 11.31 12.18 0.63
C PRO A 93 11.03 11.43 -0.68
N GLN A 94 12.02 10.68 -1.19
CA GLN A 94 11.83 9.86 -2.39
C GLN A 94 10.87 8.70 -2.10
N MET A 95 10.95 8.05 -0.93
CA MET A 95 10.04 6.97 -0.57
C MET A 95 8.59 7.46 -0.47
N LEU A 96 8.36 8.66 0.05
CA LEU A 96 7.02 9.27 0.05
C LEU A 96 6.51 9.56 -1.37
N ALA A 97 7.38 10.04 -2.26
CA ALA A 97 7.02 10.24 -3.67
C ALA A 97 6.67 8.92 -4.37
N GLU A 98 7.49 7.89 -4.19
CA GLU A 98 7.27 6.54 -4.72
C GLU A 98 5.96 5.92 -4.20
N LEU A 99 5.68 6.09 -2.91
CA LEU A 99 4.43 5.65 -2.31
C LEU A 99 3.22 6.35 -2.96
N LYS A 100 3.30 7.67 -3.15
CA LYS A 100 2.22 8.43 -3.81
C LYS A 100 2.03 7.98 -5.26
N GLU A 101 3.10 7.84 -6.03
CA GLU A 101 3.05 7.39 -7.43
C GLU A 101 2.45 5.99 -7.56
N SER A 102 2.87 5.06 -6.70
CA SER A 102 2.31 3.70 -6.68
C SER A 102 0.81 3.70 -6.39
N LYS A 103 0.35 4.53 -5.44
CA LYS A 103 -1.08 4.68 -5.12
C LYS A 103 -1.87 5.28 -6.29
N ASP A 104 -1.32 6.31 -6.96
CA ASP A 104 -1.96 6.93 -8.12
C ASP A 104 -2.12 5.91 -9.27
N ALA A 105 -1.09 5.09 -9.53
CA ALA A 105 -1.15 4.01 -10.51
C ALA A 105 -2.19 2.94 -10.11
N PHE A 106 -2.23 2.55 -8.83
CA PHE A 106 -3.19 1.59 -8.29
C PHE A 106 -4.65 2.01 -8.53
N LEU A 107 -4.98 3.28 -8.26
CA LEU A 107 -6.32 3.81 -8.52
C LEU A 107 -6.62 3.96 -10.00
N ALA A 108 -5.63 4.36 -10.81
CA ALA A 108 -5.81 4.45 -12.25
C ALA A 108 -6.22 3.08 -12.82
N ALA A 109 -5.56 2.00 -12.38
CA ALA A 109 -5.94 0.64 -12.72
C ALA A 109 -7.33 0.26 -12.19
N ALA A 110 -7.63 0.56 -10.92
CA ALA A 110 -8.95 0.29 -10.34
C ALA A 110 -10.10 0.98 -11.11
N ARG A 111 -9.87 2.20 -11.60
CA ARG A 111 -10.88 2.93 -12.41
C ARG A 111 -11.22 2.24 -13.72
N GLN A 112 -10.33 1.40 -14.27
CA GLN A 112 -10.60 0.65 -15.51
C GLN A 112 -11.43 -0.62 -15.29
N VAL A 113 -11.55 -1.10 -14.05
CA VAL A 113 -12.28 -2.33 -13.75
C VAL A 113 -13.80 -2.10 -13.75
N GLY A 114 -14.57 -3.05 -14.29
CA GLY A 114 -16.04 -3.04 -14.29
C GLY A 114 -16.64 -2.98 -12.88
N GLU A 115 -17.78 -2.30 -12.72
CA GLU A 115 -18.40 -2.04 -11.41
C GLU A 115 -18.81 -3.33 -10.68
N ASP A 116 -19.21 -4.38 -11.41
CA ASP A 116 -19.58 -5.70 -10.90
C ASP A 116 -18.45 -6.39 -10.12
N ARG A 117 -17.20 -5.97 -10.31
CA ARG A 117 -16.03 -6.52 -9.61
C ARG A 117 -15.75 -5.87 -8.26
N PHE A 118 -16.50 -4.82 -7.90
CA PHE A 118 -16.37 -4.09 -6.64
C PHE A 118 -17.42 -4.48 -5.59
N GLU A 119 -18.36 -5.37 -5.93
CA GLU A 119 -19.26 -5.95 -4.93
C GLU A 119 -18.45 -6.67 -3.84
N GLU A 120 -19.01 -6.72 -2.63
CA GLU A 120 -18.36 -7.35 -1.49
C GLU A 120 -17.93 -8.79 -1.80
N GLY A 121 -16.69 -9.14 -1.43
CA GLY A 121 -16.08 -10.44 -1.72
C GLY A 121 -15.57 -10.63 -3.16
N ARG A 122 -15.87 -9.73 -4.10
CA ARG A 122 -15.31 -9.79 -5.46
C ARG A 122 -13.84 -9.38 -5.49
N VAL A 123 -13.21 -9.63 -6.64
CA VAL A 123 -11.75 -9.53 -6.79
C VAL A 123 -11.26 -8.10 -6.57
N ALA A 124 -11.89 -7.08 -7.15
CA ALA A 124 -11.44 -5.69 -6.98
C ALA A 124 -11.73 -5.18 -5.57
N TYR A 125 -12.88 -5.57 -4.99
CA TYR A 125 -13.18 -5.31 -3.58
C TYR A 125 -12.06 -5.83 -2.66
N ARG A 126 -11.70 -7.11 -2.78
CA ARG A 126 -10.65 -7.73 -1.96
C ARG A 126 -9.28 -7.07 -2.17
N ILE A 127 -8.95 -6.74 -3.41
CA ILE A 127 -7.69 -6.05 -3.73
C ILE A 127 -7.63 -4.67 -3.05
N LEU A 128 -8.69 -3.85 -3.14
CA LEU A 128 -8.72 -2.52 -2.54
C LEU A 128 -8.61 -2.58 -1.01
N HIS A 129 -9.25 -3.56 -0.38
CA HIS A 129 -9.14 -3.76 1.07
C HIS A 129 -7.73 -4.20 1.48
N ASN A 130 -7.23 -5.26 0.87
CA ASN A 130 -5.98 -5.91 1.30
C ASN A 130 -4.71 -5.12 0.95
N ALA A 131 -4.71 -4.34 -0.13
CA ALA A 131 -3.51 -3.59 -0.54
C ALA A 131 -3.54 -2.13 -0.08
N ALA A 132 -4.71 -1.59 0.25
CA ALA A 132 -4.90 -0.19 0.59
C ALA A 132 -5.77 0.02 1.83
N ILE A 133 -7.10 -0.08 1.76
CA ILE A 133 -8.01 0.45 2.78
C ILE A 133 -7.69 -0.09 4.19
N ASP A 134 -7.64 -1.41 4.35
CA ASP A 134 -7.37 -2.01 5.65
C ASP A 134 -5.88 -2.05 5.94
N HIS A 135 -5.05 -2.18 4.90
CA HIS A 135 -3.60 -2.19 5.01
C HIS A 135 -3.03 -0.86 5.56
N TYR A 136 -3.55 0.28 5.10
CA TYR A 136 -3.17 1.58 5.65
C TYR A 136 -3.56 1.67 7.13
N ARG A 137 -4.78 1.25 7.49
CA ARG A 137 -5.28 1.29 8.87
C ARG A 137 -4.42 0.44 9.81
N GLU A 138 -3.98 -0.72 9.33
CA GLU A 138 -3.10 -1.63 10.07
C GLU A 138 -1.81 -0.93 10.51
N HIS A 139 -1.21 -0.10 9.65
CA HIS A 139 0.07 0.57 9.93
C HIS A 139 -0.06 1.94 10.61
N ILE A 140 -1.15 2.67 10.39
CA ILE A 140 -1.36 4.01 10.96
C ILE A 140 -1.29 3.98 12.49
N ALA A 141 -2.03 3.09 13.14
CA ALA A 141 -2.10 3.08 14.61
C ALA A 141 -0.72 2.77 15.25
N PRO A 142 0.02 1.72 14.84
CA PRO A 142 1.38 1.48 15.33
C PRO A 142 2.34 2.65 15.11
N ILE A 143 2.29 3.32 13.93
CA ILE A 143 3.15 4.48 13.64
C ILE A 143 2.87 5.62 14.63
N LEU A 144 1.59 5.97 14.81
CA LEU A 144 1.21 7.04 15.72
C LEU A 144 1.60 6.71 17.18
N ASP A 145 1.44 5.47 17.61
CA ASP A 145 1.85 5.01 18.93
C ASP A 145 3.37 5.06 19.14
N TRP A 146 4.14 4.68 18.12
CA TRP A 146 5.59 4.81 18.16
C TRP A 146 6.02 6.27 18.25
N ARG A 147 5.48 7.15 17.39
CA ARG A 147 5.80 8.58 17.41
C ARG A 147 5.55 9.23 18.77
N ARG A 148 4.39 8.96 19.38
CA ARG A 148 4.05 9.49 20.71
C ARG A 148 5.04 9.03 21.80
N ARG A 149 5.53 7.78 21.73
CA ARG A 149 6.50 7.24 22.69
C ARG A 149 7.89 7.87 22.52
N GLU A 150 8.27 8.17 21.29
CA GLU A 150 9.57 8.76 20.95
C GLU A 150 9.59 10.29 21.02
N GLY A 151 8.43 10.94 21.18
CA GLY A 151 8.30 12.41 21.17
C GLY A 151 8.44 13.03 19.78
N LEU A 152 7.96 12.33 18.74
CA LEU A 152 8.00 12.71 17.32
C LEU A 152 6.65 13.17 16.77
#